data_AF-A0A0P0Y8T7-F1
#
_entry.id   AF-A0A0P0Y8T7-F1
#
_cell.length_a   1.000
_cell.length_b   1.000
_cell.length_c   1.000
_cell.angle_alpha   90.00
_cell.angle_beta   90.00
_cell.angle_gamma   90.00
#
_symmetry.space_group_name_H-M   'P 1'
#
loop_
_entity.id
_entity.type
_entity.pdbx_description
1 polymer ?
#
loop_
_entity_poly.entity_id
_entity_poly.type
_entity_poly.pdbx_seq_one_letter_code
_entity_poly.pdbx_strand_id
1 'polypeptide(L)'
;YVSANCFAAYFCPNLCQMKTLLPPKERVGVYGDGNVKVFFVDENDVGTYAIKSIDDPRTLNKTIYIRPQDNCLTQNELISKWETLTGKSLEKFHIPGDEFLASMKDLDFASQVGIGHYYHIFYEGCLANFEIGDNGAEATQLYPEVQYTRMDEYLKRYI
;
A
#
# COMPACT_ATOMS: atom_id res chain seq x y z
N TYR A 1 1.93 -5.03 18.74
CA TYR A 1 2.04 -5.45 17.32
C TYR A 1 1.84 -4.21 16.46
N VAL A 2 2.61 -4.04 15.38
CA VAL A 2 2.51 -2.87 14.49
C VAL A 2 2.03 -3.35 13.12
N SER A 3 0.91 -2.79 12.65
CA SER A 3 0.37 -2.98 11.31
C SER A 3 0.84 -1.83 10.42
N ALA A 4 1.80 -2.15 9.54
CA ALA A 4 2.48 -1.17 8.69
C ALA A 4 1.88 -1.03 7.27
N ASN A 5 0.79 -1.76 6.97
CA ASN A 5 0.13 -1.76 5.67
C ASN A 5 1.10 -2.09 4.51
N CYS A 6 1.02 -1.36 3.39
CA CYS A 6 1.85 -1.59 2.22
C CYS A 6 3.16 -0.80 2.29
N PHE A 7 4.29 -1.50 2.31
CA PHE A 7 5.62 -0.89 2.20
C PHE A 7 5.82 -0.21 0.85
N ALA A 8 6.20 1.06 0.89
CA ALA A 8 6.28 1.88 -0.31
C ALA A 8 7.26 1.31 -1.35
N ALA A 9 8.43 0.78 -0.96
CA ALA A 9 9.41 0.25 -1.92
C ALA A 9 8.89 -0.94 -2.73
N TYR A 10 7.96 -1.72 -2.16
CA TYR A 10 7.41 -2.90 -2.80
C TYR A 10 6.22 -2.58 -3.72
N PHE A 11 5.40 -1.59 -3.36
CA PHE A 11 4.15 -1.32 -4.04
C PHE A 11 4.08 0.00 -4.81
N CYS A 12 4.86 1.01 -4.46
CA CYS A 12 4.70 2.34 -5.05
C CYS A 12 5.41 2.49 -6.40
N PRO A 13 6.70 2.14 -6.55
CA PRO A 13 7.43 2.41 -7.79
C PRO A 13 6.86 1.68 -8.99
N ASN A 14 6.48 0.43 -8.82
CA ASN A 14 5.87 -0.43 -9.84
C ASN A 14 4.37 -0.18 -10.07
N LEU A 15 3.78 0.81 -9.38
CA LEU A 15 2.34 1.10 -9.38
C LEU A 15 1.50 -0.12 -8.98
N CYS A 16 1.98 -0.81 -7.95
CA CYS A 16 1.41 -2.01 -7.35
C CYS A 16 1.45 -3.24 -8.26
N GLN A 17 2.32 -3.31 -9.27
CA GLN A 17 2.39 -4.51 -10.12
C GLN A 17 3.28 -5.60 -9.51
N MET A 18 2.70 -6.78 -9.25
CA MET A 18 3.38 -7.90 -8.59
C MET A 18 4.72 -8.36 -9.23
N LYS A 19 4.92 -8.15 -10.53
CA LYS A 19 6.07 -8.71 -11.29
C LYS A 19 7.27 -7.79 -11.45
N THR A 20 7.16 -6.51 -11.12
CA THR A 20 8.24 -5.53 -11.29
C THR A 20 8.46 -4.76 -10.01
N LEU A 21 9.64 -4.17 -9.82
CA LEU A 21 9.93 -3.23 -8.71
C LEU A 21 10.21 -1.81 -9.22
N LEU A 22 10.12 -1.62 -10.53
CA LEU A 22 10.42 -0.36 -11.20
C LEU A 22 9.17 0.15 -11.92
N PRO A 23 9.09 1.48 -12.14
CA PRO A 23 7.95 2.06 -12.83
C PRO A 23 7.71 1.48 -14.24
N PRO A 24 6.45 1.22 -14.60
CA PRO A 24 6.11 0.87 -15.97
C PRO A 24 6.38 2.03 -16.92
N LYS A 25 6.73 1.71 -18.17
CA LYS A 25 7.05 2.70 -19.20
C LYS A 25 5.88 3.05 -20.11
N GLU A 26 5.03 2.06 -20.40
CA GLU A 26 4.00 2.17 -21.45
C GLU A 26 2.62 1.78 -20.92
N ARG A 27 2.52 0.63 -20.24
CA ARG A 27 1.27 0.08 -19.75
C ARG A 27 1.32 -0.33 -18.29
N VAL A 28 0.17 -0.28 -17.63
CA VAL A 28 -0.01 -0.67 -16.22
C VAL A 28 -1.25 -1.54 -16.07
N GLY A 29 -1.08 -2.66 -15.37
CA GLY A 29 -2.19 -3.52 -14.97
C GLY A 29 -2.92 -2.95 -13.75
N VAL A 30 -4.25 -2.81 -13.86
CA VAL A 30 -5.13 -2.33 -12.80
C VAL A 30 -5.92 -3.49 -12.24
N TYR A 31 -5.84 -3.72 -10.93
CA TYR A 31 -6.59 -4.79 -10.26
C TYR A 31 -8.05 -4.40 -10.06
N GLY A 32 -8.97 -5.21 -10.58
CA GLY A 32 -10.40 -4.89 -10.56
C GLY A 32 -10.67 -3.58 -11.30
N ASP A 33 -11.37 -2.64 -10.67
CA ASP A 33 -11.58 -1.29 -11.19
C ASP A 33 -10.50 -0.28 -10.75
N GLY A 34 -9.59 -0.68 -9.86
CA GLY A 34 -8.51 0.15 -9.32
C GLY A 34 -8.94 1.15 -8.25
N ASN A 35 -10.16 1.05 -7.70
CA ASN A 35 -10.73 2.02 -6.75
C ASN A 35 -10.73 1.57 -5.28
N VAL A 36 -10.17 0.41 -4.97
CA VAL A 36 -10.01 -0.07 -3.60
C VAL A 36 -8.92 0.75 -2.89
N LYS A 37 -9.22 1.22 -1.67
CA LYS A 37 -8.31 2.04 -0.85
C LYS A 37 -7.25 1.19 -0.14
N VAL A 38 -6.02 1.68 -0.17
CA VAL A 38 -4.82 1.06 0.39
C VAL A 38 -4.00 2.13 1.11
N PHE A 39 -3.33 1.76 2.20
CA PHE A 39 -2.39 2.64 2.91
C PHE A 39 -0.96 2.29 2.53
N PHE A 40 -0.22 3.27 2.03
CA PHE A 40 1.20 3.14 1.69
C PHE A 40 2.08 3.87 2.72
N VAL A 41 3.17 3.22 3.15
CA VAL A 41 4.06 3.75 4.19
C VAL A 41 5.53 3.53 3.80
N ASP A 42 6.36 4.58 3.88
CA ASP A 42 7.82 4.46 3.74
C ASP A 42 8.37 3.65 4.92
N GLU A 43 9.32 2.76 4.64
CA GLU A 43 9.86 1.81 5.60
C GLU A 43 10.55 2.50 6.78
N ASN A 44 11.13 3.70 6.59
CA ASN A 44 11.73 4.47 7.67
C ASN A 44 10.66 5.09 8.59
N ASP A 45 9.51 5.47 8.03
CA ASP A 45 8.38 5.94 8.84
C ASP A 45 7.80 4.80 9.68
N VAL A 46 7.73 3.59 9.11
CA VAL A 46 7.36 2.37 9.86
C VAL A 46 8.29 2.18 11.05
N GLY A 47 9.60 2.27 10.84
CA GLY A 47 10.59 2.21 11.91
C GLY A 47 10.40 3.31 12.96
N THR A 48 10.16 4.55 12.51
CA THR A 48 9.96 5.71 13.39
C THR A 48 8.74 5.52 14.30
N TYR A 49 7.59 5.15 13.73
CA TYR A 49 6.37 4.90 14.50
C TYR A 49 6.51 3.69 15.42
N ALA A 50 7.19 2.64 14.98
CA ALA A 50 7.46 1.47 15.81
C ALA A 50 8.28 1.84 17.06
N ILE A 51 9.37 2.60 16.90
CA ILE A 51 10.21 3.04 18.03
C ILE A 51 9.44 3.98 18.95
N LYS A 52 8.67 4.93 18.41
CA LYS A 52 7.84 5.83 19.25
C LYS A 52 6.80 5.08 20.08
N SER A 53 6.31 3.95 19.58
CA SER A 53 5.29 3.14 20.24
C SER A 53 5.79 2.22 21.34
N ILE A 54 7.10 2.02 21.50
CA ILE A 54 7.62 0.94 22.36
C ILE A 54 7.38 1.20 23.85
N ASP A 55 7.60 2.43 24.31
CA ASP A 55 7.51 2.84 25.73
C ASP A 55 6.31 3.75 26.00
N ASP A 56 5.41 3.94 25.03
CA ASP A 56 4.21 4.76 25.20
C ASP A 56 3.11 3.95 25.92
N PRO A 57 2.66 4.34 27.12
CA PRO A 57 1.60 3.62 27.81
C PRO A 57 0.28 3.56 27.04
N ARG A 58 0.04 4.46 26.08
CA ARG A 58 -1.16 4.47 25.21
C ARG A 58 -1.18 3.31 24.23
N THR A 59 -0.05 2.65 23.96
CA THR A 59 0.11 1.56 22.99
C THR A 59 0.18 0.18 23.65
N LEU A 60 0.23 0.13 24.99
CA LEU A 60 0.30 -1.11 25.76
C LEU A 60 -0.88 -2.04 25.44
N ASN A 61 -0.58 -3.30 25.08
CA ASN A 61 -1.57 -4.32 24.70
C ASN A 61 -2.47 -3.93 23.51
N LYS A 62 -2.00 -3.04 22.62
CA LYS A 62 -2.72 -2.63 21.41
C LYS A 62 -2.05 -3.08 20.11
N THR A 63 -2.86 -3.15 19.06
CA THR A 63 -2.38 -3.12 17.67
C THR A 63 -2.21 -1.69 17.22
N ILE A 64 -1.01 -1.33 16.77
CA ILE A 64 -0.70 0.02 16.30
C ILE A 64 -0.81 0.02 14.78
N TYR A 65 -1.81 0.71 14.25
CA TYR A 65 -2.03 0.88 12.82
C TYR A 65 -1.36 2.16 12.35
N ILE A 66 -0.60 2.08 11.25
CA ILE A 66 0.02 3.25 10.63
C ILE A 66 -0.82 3.60 9.40
N ARG A 67 -1.81 4.49 9.55
CA ARG A 67 -2.77 4.87 8.50
C ARG A 67 -2.67 6.37 8.14
N PRO A 68 -1.55 6.81 7.53
CA PRO A 68 -1.38 8.18 7.06
C PRO A 68 -2.44 8.53 6.02
N GLN A 69 -3.29 9.51 6.32
CA GLN A 69 -4.45 9.84 5.50
C GLN A 69 -4.08 10.33 4.10
N ASP A 70 -2.97 11.08 3.97
CA ASP A 70 -2.49 11.54 2.65
C ASP A 70 -2.01 10.38 1.76
N ASN A 71 -1.72 9.22 2.33
CA ASN A 71 -1.31 8.00 1.63
C ASN A 71 -2.41 6.92 1.62
N CYS A 72 -3.65 7.27 1.98
CA CYS A 72 -4.83 6.43 1.76
C CYS A 72 -5.27 6.55 0.30
N LEU A 73 -4.64 5.77 -0.57
CA LEU A 73 -4.74 5.89 -2.01
C LEU A 73 -5.37 4.64 -2.63
N THR A 74 -6.06 4.83 -3.74
CA THR A 74 -6.39 3.74 -4.65
C THR A 74 -5.24 3.50 -5.63
N GLN A 75 -5.24 2.36 -6.31
CA GLN A 75 -4.25 2.10 -7.36
C GLN A 75 -4.34 3.17 -8.47
N ASN A 76 -5.56 3.58 -8.85
CA ASN A 76 -5.79 4.64 -9.83
C ASN A 76 -5.22 5.99 -9.39
N GLU A 77 -5.36 6.36 -8.12
CA GLU A 77 -4.80 7.60 -7.57
C GLU A 77 -3.26 7.55 -7.55
N LEU A 78 -2.66 6.41 -7.21
CA LEU A 78 -1.20 6.22 -7.28
C LEU A 78 -0.69 6.32 -8.72
N ILE A 79 -1.37 5.69 -9.68
CA ILE A 79 -1.05 5.81 -11.11
C ILE A 79 -1.16 7.28 -11.54
N SER A 80 -2.23 7.98 -11.15
CA SER A 80 -2.43 9.39 -11.49
C SER A 80 -1.32 10.30 -10.93
N LYS A 81 -0.85 10.03 -9.71
CA LYS A 81 0.32 10.72 -9.13
C LYS A 81 1.56 10.52 -10.00
N TRP A 82 1.83 9.28 -10.44
CA TRP A 82 2.97 8.98 -11.32
C TRP A 82 2.85 9.62 -12.71
N GLU A 83 1.68 9.58 -13.34
CA GLU A 83 1.41 10.21 -14.64
C GLU A 83 1.58 11.73 -14.55
N THR A 84 1.09 12.35 -13.47
CA THR A 84 1.27 13.79 -13.20
C THR A 84 2.75 14.13 -13.03
N LEU A 85 3.49 13.32 -12.29
CA LEU A 85 4.89 13.57 -11.98
C LEU A 85 5.80 13.43 -13.21
N THR A 86 5.51 12.48 -14.09
CA THR A 86 6.31 12.22 -15.30
C THR A 86 5.83 12.96 -16.54
N GLY A 87 4.60 13.51 -16.53
CA GLY A 87 3.94 14.09 -17.68
C GLY A 87 3.60 13.07 -18.77
N LYS A 88 3.61 11.76 -18.46
CA LYS A 88 3.35 10.68 -19.40
C LYS A 88 2.13 9.87 -18.97
N SER A 89 1.20 9.66 -19.89
CA SER A 89 0.07 8.76 -19.68
C SER A 89 0.49 7.30 -19.93
N LEU A 90 -0.01 6.39 -19.10
CA LEU A 90 0.14 4.95 -19.26
C LEU A 90 -1.15 4.35 -19.82
N GLU A 91 -1.01 3.37 -20.70
CA GLU A 91 -2.11 2.51 -21.13
C GLU A 91 -2.54 1.61 -19.98
N LYS A 92 -3.80 1.73 -19.57
CA LYS A 92 -4.36 0.98 -18.44
C LYS A 92 -5.13 -0.23 -18.97
N PHE A 93 -4.88 -1.41 -18.43
CA PHE A 93 -5.71 -2.60 -18.67
C PHE A 93 -6.16 -3.20 -17.35
N HIS A 94 -7.44 -3.57 -17.27
CA HIS A 94 -8.04 -4.09 -16.06
C HIS A 94 -7.88 -5.61 -15.96
N ILE A 95 -7.59 -6.09 -14.76
CA ILE A 95 -7.42 -7.50 -14.43
C ILE A 95 -8.62 -7.92 -13.55
N PRO A 96 -9.55 -8.75 -14.07
CA PRO A 96 -10.67 -9.26 -13.28
C PRO A 96 -10.19 -10.13 -12.11
N GLY A 97 -10.91 -10.09 -10.99
CA GLY A 97 -10.56 -10.83 -9.77
C GLY A 97 -10.50 -12.35 -9.99
N ASP A 98 -11.49 -12.91 -10.68
CA ASP A 98 -11.55 -14.33 -11.01
C ASP A 98 -10.36 -14.77 -11.89
N GLU A 99 -9.96 -13.93 -12.84
CA GLU A 99 -8.79 -14.17 -13.71
C GLU A 99 -7.49 -14.11 -12.90
N PHE A 100 -7.37 -13.12 -12.01
CA PHE A 100 -6.21 -12.97 -11.14
C PHE A 100 -6.05 -14.17 -10.20
N LEU A 101 -7.13 -14.62 -9.56
CA LEU A 101 -7.10 -15.82 -8.71
C LEU A 101 -6.82 -17.09 -9.51
N ALA A 102 -7.41 -17.25 -10.70
CA ALA A 102 -7.16 -18.40 -11.56
C ALA A 102 -5.67 -18.53 -11.93
N SER A 103 -4.94 -17.41 -12.01
CA SER A 103 -3.51 -17.39 -12.35
C SER A 103 -2.60 -18.12 -11.32
N MET A 104 -3.08 -18.40 -10.11
CA MET A 104 -2.28 -19.06 -9.07
C MET A 104 -2.20 -20.59 -9.18
N LYS A 105 -3.06 -21.22 -10.01
CA LYS A 105 -3.30 -22.68 -10.02
C LYS A 105 -2.03 -23.53 -10.18
N ASP A 106 -1.08 -23.06 -10.99
CA ASP A 106 0.13 -23.81 -11.35
C ASP A 106 1.42 -23.18 -10.78
N LEU A 107 1.30 -22.25 -9.83
CA LEU A 107 2.44 -21.57 -9.21
C LEU A 107 2.92 -22.30 -7.95
N ASP A 108 4.15 -22.02 -7.53
CA ASP A 108 4.67 -22.49 -6.25
C ASP A 108 3.90 -21.85 -5.07
N PHE A 109 4.00 -22.45 -3.89
CA PHE A 109 3.25 -22.01 -2.71
C PHE A 109 3.51 -20.55 -2.33
N ALA A 110 4.75 -20.05 -2.44
CA ALA A 110 5.06 -18.67 -2.09
C ALA A 110 4.39 -17.69 -3.06
N SER A 111 4.40 -18.02 -4.36
CA SER A 111 3.68 -17.25 -5.38
C SER A 111 2.16 -17.27 -5.18
N GLN A 112 1.57 -18.41 -4.77
CA GLN A 112 0.15 -18.51 -4.42
C GLN A 112 -0.20 -17.60 -3.22
N VAL A 113 0.65 -17.61 -2.18
CA VAL A 113 0.50 -16.71 -1.04
C VAL A 113 0.59 -15.25 -1.49
N GLY A 114 1.51 -14.90 -2.38
CA GLY A 114 1.62 -13.56 -2.96
C GLY A 114 0.33 -13.11 -3.66
N ILE A 115 -0.22 -13.95 -4.55
CA ILE A 115 -1.48 -13.68 -5.24
C ILE A 115 -2.63 -13.50 -4.24
N GLY A 116 -2.71 -14.37 -3.22
CA GLY A 116 -3.72 -14.24 -2.15
C GLY A 116 -3.64 -12.88 -1.45
N HIS A 117 -2.45 -12.43 -1.05
CA HIS A 117 -2.27 -11.12 -0.42
C HIS A 117 -2.70 -9.98 -1.33
N TYR A 118 -2.28 -9.99 -2.60
CA TYR A 118 -2.70 -8.98 -3.57
C TYR A 118 -4.21 -8.97 -3.79
N TYR A 119 -4.84 -10.15 -3.80
CA TYR A 119 -6.29 -10.26 -3.92
C TYR A 119 -7.01 -9.57 -2.74
N HIS A 120 -6.63 -9.93 -1.51
CA HIS A 120 -7.19 -9.31 -0.31
C HIS A 120 -6.94 -7.80 -0.24
N ILE A 121 -5.78 -7.32 -0.69
CA ILE A 121 -5.43 -5.89 -0.66
C ILE A 121 -6.22 -5.10 -1.72
N PHE A 122 -6.16 -5.50 -2.99
CA PHE A 122 -6.61 -4.68 -4.11
C PHE A 122 -8.02 -5.01 -4.62
N TYR A 123 -8.62 -6.12 -4.18
CA TYR A 123 -10.00 -6.49 -4.53
C TYR A 123 -10.93 -6.43 -3.32
N GLU A 124 -10.53 -7.00 -2.19
CA GLU A 124 -11.37 -6.99 -0.97
C GLU A 124 -11.15 -5.77 -0.06
N GLY A 125 -10.04 -5.04 -0.25
CA GLY A 125 -9.72 -3.83 0.50
C GLY A 125 -9.39 -4.08 1.98
N CYS A 126 -8.77 -5.23 2.30
CA CYS A 126 -8.53 -5.68 3.68
C CYS A 126 -7.75 -4.68 4.55
N LEU A 127 -7.06 -3.70 3.95
CA LEU A 127 -6.30 -2.67 4.66
C LEU A 127 -7.14 -1.46 5.08
N ALA A 128 -8.32 -1.25 4.46
CA ALA A 128 -9.15 -0.07 4.67
C ALA A 128 -10.65 -0.36 4.85
N ASN A 129 -11.09 -1.63 4.76
CA ASN A 129 -12.50 -2.03 4.87
C ASN A 129 -13.01 -2.19 6.33
N PHE A 130 -12.30 -1.63 7.30
CA PHE A 130 -12.66 -1.72 8.71
C PHE A 130 -12.19 -0.50 9.52
N GLU A 131 -12.93 -0.22 10.58
CA GLU A 131 -12.59 0.80 11.58
C GLU A 131 -11.68 0.24 12.67
N ILE A 132 -10.75 1.07 13.15
CA ILE A 132 -9.87 0.69 14.26
C ILE A 132 -10.70 0.62 15.55
N GLY A 133 -10.85 -0.58 16.12
CA GLY A 133 -11.56 -0.78 17.39
C GLY A 133 -10.74 -0.44 18.63
N ASP A 134 -11.32 -0.64 19.82
CA ASP A 134 -10.76 -0.20 21.11
C ASP A 134 -9.37 -0.78 21.45
N ASN A 135 -9.08 -1.99 20.96
CA ASN A 135 -7.77 -2.65 21.11
C ASN A 135 -6.74 -2.19 20.06
N GLY A 136 -7.10 -1.23 19.21
CA GLY A 136 -6.23 -0.59 18.26
C GLY A 136 -5.85 0.84 18.67
N ALA A 137 -4.78 1.35 18.08
CA ALA A 137 -4.44 2.76 18.09
C ALA A 137 -3.88 3.17 16.73
N GLU A 138 -4.14 4.42 16.32
CA GLU A 138 -3.65 4.95 15.05
C GLU A 138 -2.40 5.81 15.30
N ALA A 139 -1.29 5.46 14.65
CA ALA A 139 0.02 6.02 14.92
C ALA A 139 0.14 7.49 14.53
N THR A 140 -0.45 7.90 13.39
CA THR A 140 -0.35 9.29 12.92
C THR A 140 -1.15 10.26 13.80
N GLN A 141 -2.17 9.79 14.49
CA GLN A 141 -2.91 10.54 15.52
C GLN A 141 -2.15 10.61 16.86
N LEU A 142 -1.46 9.52 17.25
CA LEU A 142 -0.69 9.48 18.49
C LEU A 142 0.59 10.31 18.44
N TYR A 143 1.19 10.42 17.25
CA TYR A 143 2.47 11.09 17.01
C TYR A 143 2.37 12.09 15.83
N PRO A 144 1.54 13.14 15.94
CA PRO A 144 1.32 14.10 14.87
C PRO A 144 2.56 14.92 14.50
N GLU A 145 3.59 14.91 15.34
CA GLU A 145 4.88 15.55 15.07
C GLU A 145 5.71 14.83 14.01
N VAL A 146 5.43 13.54 13.74
CA VAL A 146 6.15 12.77 12.72
C VAL A 146 5.71 13.21 11.33
N GLN A 147 6.64 13.79 10.58
CA GLN A 147 6.43 14.15 9.17
C GLN A 147 6.67 12.91 8.30
N TYR A 148 5.62 12.14 8.07
CA TYR A 148 5.69 10.95 7.23
C TYR A 148 5.88 11.30 5.74
N THR A 149 6.50 10.39 5.01
CA THR A 149 6.77 10.50 3.59
C THR A 149 5.47 10.33 2.79
N ARG A 150 5.10 11.36 2.03
CA ARG A 150 3.97 11.28 1.10
C ARG A 150 4.36 10.57 -0.19
N MET A 151 3.42 9.85 -0.82
CA MET A 151 3.74 9.01 -1.98
C MET A 151 4.12 9.79 -3.25
N ASP A 152 3.67 11.03 -3.40
CA ASP A 152 4.14 11.92 -4.47
C ASP A 152 5.61 12.33 -4.29
N GLU A 153 6.05 12.58 -3.05
CA GLU A 153 7.46 12.80 -2.72
C GLU A 153 8.29 11.51 -2.87
N TYR A 154 7.76 10.36 -2.43
CA TYR A 154 8.43 9.07 -2.55
C TYR A 154 8.75 8.72 -4.02
N LEU A 155 7.77 8.90 -4.91
CA LEU A 155 7.89 8.56 -6.33
C LEU A 155 8.97 9.38 -7.07
N LYS A 156 9.34 10.57 -6.58
CA LYS A 156 10.42 11.39 -7.17
C LYS A 156 11.78 10.71 -7.19
N ARG A 157 11.99 9.69 -6.34
CA ARG A 157 13.22 8.88 -6.31
C ARG A 157 13.47 8.09 -7.61
N TYR A 158 12.44 7.94 -8.46
CA TYR A 158 12.46 7.12 -9.67
C TYR A 158 12.44 7.93 -10.97
N ILE A 159 12.68 9.23 -10.89
CA ILE A 159 12.75 10.15 -12.04
C ILE A 159 14.19 10.42 -12.42
#